data_AF-A0A7W6JBB6-F1
#
_entry.id   AF-A0A7W6JBB6-F1
#
_cell.length_a   1.000
_cell.length_b   1.000
_cell.length_c   1.000
_cell.angle_alpha   90.00
_cell.angle_beta   90.00
_cell.angle_gamma   90.00
#
_symmetry.space_group_name_H-M   'P 1'
#
loop_
_entity.id
_entity.type
_entity.pdbx_description
1 polymer ?
#
loop_
_entity_poly.entity_id
_entity_poly.type
_entity_poly.pdbx_seq_one_letter_code
_entity_poly.pdbx_strand_id
1 'polypeptide(L)' 'MIPPPEPAPVPIEISHDHGLWRFRSLDGRLSGSFLEHRAALRAAEDEANSHGCYVVVRAPG' A
#
# COMPACT_ATOMS: atom_id res chain seq x y z
N MET A 1 -18.56 -27.57 -8.85
CA MET A 1 -17.71 -26.94 -7.82
C MET A 1 -17.44 -25.52 -8.25
N ILE A 2 -17.92 -24.54 -7.50
CA ILE A 2 -17.59 -23.12 -7.75
C ILE A 2 -16.22 -22.89 -7.13
N PRO A 3 -15.21 -22.38 -7.86
CA PRO A 3 -13.92 -22.05 -7.27
C PRO A 3 -14.14 -21.00 -6.16
N PRO A 4 -13.39 -21.05 -5.06
CA PRO A 4 -13.49 -20.03 -4.04
C PRO A 4 -13.21 -18.66 -4.68
N PRO A 5 -13.93 -17.60 -4.27
CA PRO A 5 -13.66 -16.26 -4.77
C PRO A 5 -12.21 -15.90 -4.46
N GLU A 6 -11.51 -15.32 -5.43
CA GLU A 6 -10.16 -14.81 -5.21
C GLU A 6 -10.21 -13.73 -4.12
N PRO A 7 -9.23 -13.72 -3.20
CA PRO A 7 -9.19 -12.72 -2.15
C PRO A 7 -9.07 -11.33 -2.77
N ALA A 8 -9.93 -10.41 -2.32
CA ALA A 8 -9.89 -9.03 -2.79
C ALA A 8 -8.53 -8.39 -2.47
N PRO A 9 -7.97 -7.57 -3.38
CA PRO A 9 -6.70 -6.89 -3.13
C PRO A 9 -6.83 -5.91 -1.96
N VAL A 10 -5.84 -5.93 -1.07
CA VAL A 10 -5.72 -5.10 0.12
C VAL A 10 -5.14 -3.74 -0.27
N PRO A 11 -5.85 -2.63 -0.04
CA PRO A 11 -5.33 -1.32 -0.37
C PRO A 11 -4.13 -0.92 0.51
N ILE A 12 -3.14 -0.28 -0.11
CA ILE A 12 -2.04 0.43 0.54
C ILE A 12 -2.30 1.91 0.38
N GLU A 13 -2.53 2.60 1.50
CA GLU A 13 -2.69 4.04 1.55
C GLU A 13 -1.34 4.71 1.71
N ILE A 14 -1.17 5.87 1.08
CA ILE A 14 -0.02 6.76 1.27
C ILE A 14 -0.51 8.04 1.95
N SER A 15 0.15 8.41 3.04
CA SER A 15 -0.17 9.54 3.88
C SER A 15 1.08 10.36 4.19
N HIS A 16 0.92 11.62 4.54
CA HIS A 16 2.00 12.48 5.00
C HIS A 16 1.71 12.90 6.45
N ASP A 17 2.63 12.58 7.36
CA ASP A 17 2.50 12.85 8.79
C ASP A 17 3.81 13.41 9.34
N HIS A 18 3.76 14.58 9.97
CA HIS A 18 4.90 15.23 10.63
C HIS A 18 6.19 15.30 9.79
N GLY A 19 6.09 15.56 8.48
CA GLY A 19 7.24 15.66 7.57
C GLY A 19 7.74 14.31 7.03
N LEU A 20 7.04 13.22 7.34
CA LEU A 20 7.34 11.88 6.83
C LEU A 20 6.19 11.38 5.95
N TRP A 21 6.55 10.78 4.84
CA TRP A 21 5.63 10.04 3.98
C TRP A 21 5.53 8.61 4.47
N ARG A 22 4.31 8.15 4.75
CA ARG A 22 4.05 6.80 5.22
C ARG A 22 3.16 6.07 4.25
N PHE A 23 3.50 4.84 3.91
CA PHE A 23 2.51 3.93 3.33
C PHE A 23 2.05 2.94 4.40
N ARG A 24 0.80 2.48 4.30
CA ARG A 24 0.22 1.48 5.20
C ARG A 24 -0.83 0.66 4.46
N SER A 25 -0.82 -0.66 4.62
CA SER A 25 -1.91 -1.52 4.17
C SER A 25 -3.12 -1.43 5.10
N LEU A 26 -4.33 -1.53 4.55
CA LEU A 26 -5.56 -1.47 5.35
C LEU A 26 -5.73 -2.64 6.32
N ASP A 27 -5.08 -3.77 6.05
CA ASP A 27 -5.02 -4.90 6.97
C ASP A 27 -3.97 -4.74 8.09
N GLY A 28 -3.19 -3.66 8.05
CA GLY A 28 -2.17 -3.30 9.05
C GLY A 28 -0.93 -4.17 9.02
N ARG A 29 -0.76 -5.05 8.04
CA ARG A 29 0.39 -5.98 7.94
C ARG A 29 1.64 -5.34 7.33
N LEU A 30 1.45 -4.29 6.54
CA LEU A 30 2.52 -3.60 5.82
C LEU A 30 2.49 -2.12 6.17
N SER A 31 3.65 -1.58 6.50
CA SER A 31 3.82 -0.14 6.65
C SER A 31 5.29 0.26 6.50
N GLY A 32 5.52 1.48 6.06
CA GLY A 32 6.85 2.07 5.94
C GLY A 32 6.80 3.59 6.10
N SER A 33 7.92 4.18 6.52
CA SER A 33 8.08 5.63 6.66
C SER A 33 9.29 6.12 5.87
N PHE A 34 9.13 7.21 5.14
CA PHE A 34 10.11 7.74 4.19
C PHE A 34 10.16 9.27 4.30
N LEU A 35 11.32 9.85 4.00
CA LEU A 35 11.46 11.30 3.92
C LEU A 35 10.83 11.88 2.64
N GLU A 36 10.78 11.10 1.56
CA GLU A 36 10.31 11.55 0.26
C GLU A 36 9.05 10.79 -0.18
N HIS A 37 8.08 11.52 -0.72
CA HIS A 37 6.84 10.94 -1.28
C HIS A 37 7.13 9.88 -2.33
N ARG A 38 8.08 10.15 -3.22
CA ARG A 38 8.46 9.25 -4.31
C ARG A 38 9.01 7.92 -3.80
N ALA A 39 9.77 7.95 -2.70
CA ALA A 39 10.31 6.74 -2.08
C ALA A 39 9.19 5.91 -1.45
N ALA A 40 8.25 6.56 -0.73
CA ALA A 40 7.09 5.87 -0.17
C ALA A 40 6.20 5.23 -1.24
N LEU A 41 5.95 5.94 -2.34
CA LEU A 41 5.17 5.44 -3.46
C LEU A 41 5.84 4.23 -4.12
N ARG A 42 7.13 4.34 -4.43
CA ARG A 42 7.86 3.24 -5.08
C ARG A 42 7.89 1.99 -4.20
N ALA A 43 8.10 2.15 -2.90
CA ALA A 43 8.05 1.02 -1.97
C ALA A 43 6.66 0.37 -1.93
N ALA A 44 5.59 1.16 -1.89
CA ALA A 44 4.22 0.63 -1.94
C ALA A 44 3.93 -0.10 -3.27
N GLU A 45 4.42 0.41 -4.39
CA GLU A 45 4.29 -0.22 -5.72
C GLU A 45 5.10 -1.52 -5.81
N ASP A 46 6.32 -1.56 -5.28
CA ASP A 46 7.16 -2.76 -5.25
C ASP A 46 6.51 -3.87 -4.40
N GLU A 47 5.91 -3.53 -3.26
CA GLU A 47 5.14 -4.46 -2.41
C GLU A 47 3.89 -5.00 -3.12
N ALA A 48 3.13 -4.11 -3.78
CA ALA A 48 1.95 -4.50 -4.56
C ALA A 48 2.31 -5.44 -5.73
N ASN A 49 3.39 -5.14 -6.45
CA ASN A 49 3.87 -5.97 -7.55
C ASN A 49 4.41 -7.33 -7.07
N SER A 50 5.06 -7.38 -5.90
CA SER A 50 5.68 -8.60 -5.39
C SER A 50 4.67 -9.59 -4.81
N HIS A 51 3.61 -9.10 -4.17
CA HIS A 51 2.66 -9.93 -3.43
C HIS A 51 1.33 -10.18 -4.15
N GLY A 52 0.97 -9.40 -5.18
CA GLY A 52 -0.23 -9.58 -6.00
C GLY A 52 -1.57 -9.39 -5.27
N CYS A 53 -1.55 -9.38 -3.94
CA CYS A 53 -2.70 -9.16 -3.07
C CYS A 53 -2.78 -7.73 -2.53
N TYR A 54 -1.88 -6.82 -2.92
CA TYR A 54 -1.97 -5.41 -2.53
C TYR A 54 -2.20 -4.49 -3.73
N VAL A 55 -2.85 -3.36 -3.50
CA VAL A 55 -3.10 -2.31 -4.51
C VAL A 55 -2.81 -0.94 -3.90
N VAL A 56 -2.01 -0.11 -4.56
CA VAL A 56 -1.70 1.24 -4.06
C VAL A 56 -2.88 2.17 -4.36
N VAL A 57 -3.46 2.76 -3.31
CA VAL A 57 -4.48 3.80 -3.42
C VAL A 57 -3.88 5.13 -2.98
N ARG A 58 -3.93 6.13 -3.86
CA ARG A 58 -3.57 7.50 -3.49
C ARG A 58 -4.77 8.11 -2.80
N ALA A 59 -4.63 8.46 -1.52
CA ALA A 59 -5.65 9.27 -0.87
C ALA A 59 -5.75 10.62 -1.61
N PRO A 60 -6.96 11.10 -1.94
CA PRO A 60 -7.12 12.48 -2.40
C PRO A 60 -6.69 13.40 -1.26
N GLY A 61 -5.68 14.23 -1.53
CA GLY A 61 -5.20 15.25 -0.58
C GLY A 61 -6.22 16.35 -0.35
#